data_AF-A0A7C9BGY4-F1
#
_entry.id   AF-A0A7C9BGY4-F1
#
_cell.length_a   1.000
_cell.length_b   1.000
_cell.length_c   1.000
_cell.angle_alpha   90.00
_cell.angle_beta   90.00
_cell.angle_gamma   90.00
#
_symmetry.space_group_name_H-M   'P 1'
#
loop_
_entity.id
_entity.type
_entity.pdbx_description
1 polymer ?
#
loop_
_entity_poly.entity_id
_entity_poly.type
_entity_poly.pdbx_seq_one_letter_code
_entity_poly.pdbx_strand_id
1 'polypeptide(L)'
;MKQSLKQGVAVGFLLLLCIKAWVMPLLYLDFELRKEFIIDNFCVNKDRPELHCDGKCYLAIRLAAVQKQEQQQAERNFMFKLLENITDCQTFFASFSAPDYAFDEQVPSSFYYVSSFFPNASLSGVFHPPQLG
;
A
#
# COMPACT_ATOMS: atom_id res chain seq x y z
N MET A 1 -46.37 -14.93 -11.64
CA MET A 1 -44.90 -15.20 -11.65
C MET A 1 -44.04 -13.97 -11.34
N LYS A 2 -44.17 -12.84 -12.06
CA LYS A 2 -43.35 -11.62 -11.83
C LYS A 2 -43.40 -11.05 -10.39
N GLN A 3 -44.53 -11.20 -9.69
CA GLN A 3 -44.69 -10.70 -8.31
C GLN A 3 -43.98 -11.55 -7.25
N SER A 4 -43.98 -12.88 -7.42
CA SER A 4 -43.23 -13.80 -6.55
C SER A 4 -41.71 -13.64 -6.69
N LEU A 5 -41.22 -13.29 -7.89
CA LEU A 5 -39.80 -13.00 -8.12
C LEU A 5 -39.35 -11.73 -7.39
N LYS A 6 -40.17 -10.67 -7.43
CA LYS A 6 -39.89 -9.41 -6.70
C LYS A 6 -39.86 -9.62 -5.19
N GLN A 7 -40.77 -10.45 -4.66
CA GLN A 7 -40.78 -10.79 -3.24
C GLN A 7 -39.55 -11.61 -2.83
N GLY A 8 -39.13 -12.58 -3.65
CA GLY A 8 -37.90 -13.34 -3.39
C GLY A 8 -36.65 -12.46 -3.36
N VAL A 9 -36.54 -11.51 -4.30
CA VAL A 9 -35.43 -10.54 -4.32
C VAL A 9 -35.45 -9.63 -3.07
N ALA A 10 -36.63 -9.15 -2.67
CA ALA A 10 -36.77 -8.31 -1.49
C ALA A 10 -36.39 -9.06 -0.20
N VAL A 11 -36.83 -10.31 -0.04
CA VAL A 11 -36.47 -11.16 1.10
C VAL A 11 -34.98 -11.46 1.11
N GLY A 12 -34.38 -11.76 -0.05
CA GLY A 12 -32.93 -11.97 -0.15
C GLY A 12 -32.13 -10.74 0.25
N PHE A 13 -32.57 -9.55 -0.17
CA PHE A 13 -31.94 -8.29 0.22
C PHE A 13 -32.08 -8.03 1.73
N LEU A 14 -33.28 -8.26 2.29
CA LEU A 14 -33.51 -8.14 3.73
C LEU A 14 -32.61 -9.09 4.53
N LEU A 15 -32.48 -10.35 4.10
CA LEU A 15 -31.61 -11.34 4.72
C LEU A 15 -30.14 -10.89 4.70
N LEU A 16 -29.66 -10.37 3.56
CA LEU A 16 -28.29 -9.85 3.44
C LEU A 16 -28.02 -8.68 4.40
N LEU A 17 -28.99 -7.79 4.59
CA LEU A 17 -28.88 -6.70 5.56
C LEU A 17 -28.84 -7.23 7.00
N CYS A 18 -29.67 -8.21 7.33
CA CYS A 18 -29.65 -8.86 8.64
C CYS A 18 -28.29 -9.53 8.90
N ILE A 19 -27.75 -10.29 7.95
CA ILE A 19 -26.42 -10.92 8.09
C ILE A 19 -25.35 -9.84 8.32
N LYS A 20 -25.37 -8.74 7.56
CA LYS A 20 -24.45 -7.62 7.76
C LYS A 20 -24.57 -7.00 9.15
N ALA A 21 -25.78 -6.82 9.67
CA ALA A 21 -26.02 -6.26 10.99
C ALA A 21 -25.45 -7.15 12.12
N TRP A 22 -25.39 -8.46 11.92
CA TRP A 22 -24.92 -9.42 12.93
C TRP A 22 -23.40 -9.56 13.00
N VAL A 23 -22.65 -9.08 12.01
CA VAL A 23 -21.18 -9.22 11.98
C VAL A 23 -20.52 -8.55 13.20
N MET A 24 -20.88 -7.30 13.50
CA MET A 24 -20.26 -6.56 14.60
C MET A 24 -20.57 -7.14 15.99
N PRO A 25 -21.84 -7.45 16.33
CA PRO A 25 -22.16 -8.11 17.60
C PRO A 25 -21.43 -9.45 17.79
N LEU A 26 -21.34 -10.27 16.74
CA LEU A 26 -20.66 -11.57 16.82
C LEU A 26 -19.15 -11.41 17.08
N LEU A 27 -18.51 -10.45 16.42
CA LEU A 27 -17.09 -10.14 16.65
C LEU A 27 -16.84 -9.65 18.07
N TYR A 28 -17.72 -8.79 18.60
CA TYR A 28 -17.60 -8.31 19.97
C TYR A 28 -17.77 -9.44 20.99
N LEU A 29 -18.76 -10.31 20.78
CA LEU A 29 -19.00 -11.47 21.64
C LEU A 29 -17.80 -12.43 21.65
N ASP A 30 -17.25 -12.73 20.48
CA ASP A 30 -16.07 -13.59 20.33
C ASP A 30 -14.80 -13.00 20.97
N PHE A 31 -14.69 -11.67 20.97
CA PHE A 31 -13.64 -10.99 21.72
C PHE A 31 -13.85 -11.12 23.24
N GLU A 32 -15.05 -10.84 23.74
CA GLU A 32 -15.33 -10.88 25.18
C GLU A 32 -15.19 -12.30 25.74
N LEU A 33 -15.64 -13.33 25.02
CA LEU A 33 -15.48 -14.75 25.41
C LEU A 33 -14.01 -15.18 25.56
N ARG A 34 -13.09 -14.57 24.80
CA ARG A 34 -11.65 -14.88 24.84
C ARG A 34 -10.82 -13.84 25.58
N LYS A 35 -11.47 -12.84 26.18
CA LYS A 35 -10.80 -11.69 26.78
C LYS A 35 -9.87 -12.10 27.92
N GLU A 36 -10.29 -13.04 28.76
CA GLU A 36 -9.47 -13.58 29.86
C GLU A 36 -8.16 -14.19 29.32
N PHE A 37 -8.26 -15.04 28.29
CA PHE A 37 -7.09 -15.61 27.63
C PHE A 37 -6.18 -14.52 27.03
N ILE A 38 -6.77 -13.46 26.48
CA ILE A 38 -6.02 -12.34 25.90
C ILE A 38 -5.26 -11.57 26.97
N ILE A 39 -5.93 -11.27 28.09
CA ILE A 39 -5.33 -10.57 29.23
C ILE A 39 -4.17 -11.40 29.78
N ASP A 40 -4.35 -12.72 29.86
CA ASP A 40 -3.35 -13.59 30.45
C ASP A 40 -2.08 -13.78 29.62
N ASN A 41 -2.22 -13.85 28.30
CA ASN A 41 -1.14 -14.24 27.40
C ASN A 41 -0.56 -13.10 26.57
N PHE A 42 -1.33 -12.03 26.33
CA PHE A 42 -0.94 -10.97 25.38
C PHE A 42 -0.90 -9.55 25.96
N CYS A 43 -1.35 -9.34 27.19
CA CYS A 43 -1.23 -8.01 27.80
C CYS A 43 0.22 -7.70 28.18
N VAL A 44 0.77 -6.62 27.63
CA VAL A 44 2.17 -6.19 27.85
C VAL A 44 2.39 -5.52 29.21
N ASN A 45 1.33 -4.96 29.82
CA ASN A 45 1.40 -4.21 31.08
C ASN A 45 0.78 -5.01 32.23
N LYS A 46 1.11 -6.30 32.35
CA LYS A 46 0.53 -7.19 33.38
C LYS A 46 0.94 -6.75 34.80
N ASP A 47 2.13 -6.17 34.94
CA ASP A 47 2.68 -5.68 36.21
C ASP A 47 2.22 -4.25 36.60
N ARG A 48 1.42 -3.59 35.75
CA ARG A 48 0.95 -2.20 35.94
C ARG A 48 -0.58 -2.09 35.80
N PRO A 49 -1.35 -2.62 36.76
CA PRO A 49 -2.81 -2.65 36.69
C PRO A 49 -3.45 -1.25 36.63
N GLU A 50 -2.75 -0.21 37.10
CA GLU A 50 -3.18 1.19 37.02
C GLU A 50 -3.34 1.71 35.59
N LEU A 51 -2.74 1.03 34.60
CA LEU A 51 -2.84 1.40 33.18
C LEU A 51 -4.05 0.79 32.47
N HIS A 52 -4.83 -0.06 33.15
CA HIS A 52 -6.10 -0.63 32.65
C HIS A 52 -6.00 -1.23 31.23
N CYS A 53 -4.96 -2.06 31.02
CA CYS A 53 -4.70 -2.75 29.76
C CYS A 53 -5.93 -3.54 29.28
N ASP A 54 -6.48 -4.45 30.10
CA ASP A 54 -7.72 -5.21 29.85
C ASP A 54 -7.85 -5.81 28.42
N GLY A 55 -6.73 -6.17 27.79
CA GLY A 55 -6.67 -6.62 26.39
C GLY A 55 -6.72 -5.51 25.32
N LYS A 56 -6.91 -4.24 25.70
CA LYS A 56 -6.96 -3.06 24.82
C LYS A 56 -5.63 -2.82 24.08
N CYS A 57 -4.50 -3.02 24.75
CA CYS A 57 -3.18 -2.87 24.10
C CYS A 57 -3.02 -3.85 22.94
N TYR A 58 -3.40 -5.12 23.14
CA TYR A 58 -3.38 -6.13 22.09
C TYR A 58 -4.34 -5.78 20.95
N LEU A 59 -5.56 -5.33 21.27
CA LEU A 59 -6.54 -4.92 20.28
C LEU A 59 -6.03 -3.75 19.42
N ALA A 60 -5.42 -2.75 20.03
CA ALA A 60 -4.84 -1.60 19.33
C ALA A 60 -3.75 -2.02 18.33
N ILE A 61 -2.87 -2.95 18.71
CA ILE A 61 -1.83 -3.49 17.83
C ILE A 61 -2.46 -4.22 16.64
N ARG A 62 -3.48 -5.05 16.87
CA ARG A 62 -4.17 -5.79 15.79
C ARG A 62 -4.89 -4.84 14.84
N LEU A 63 -5.58 -3.82 15.35
CA LEU A 63 -6.24 -2.80 14.53
C LEU A 63 -5.24 -2.04 13.65
N ALA A 64 -4.11 -1.61 14.21
CA ALA A 64 -3.06 -0.93 13.45
C ALA A 64 -2.47 -1.82 12.34
N ALA A 65 -2.31 -3.12 12.61
CA ALA A 65 -1.82 -4.06 11.60
C ALA A 65 -2.81 -4.22 10.43
N VAL A 66 -4.11 -4.30 10.70
CA VAL A 66 -5.16 -4.37 9.67
C VAL A 66 -5.18 -3.10 8.83
N GLN A 67 -5.17 -1.92 9.48
CA GLN A 67 -5.14 -0.63 8.77
C GLN A 67 -3.93 -0.50 7.84
N LYS A 68 -2.75 -0.94 8.31
CA LYS A 68 -1.53 -0.94 7.49
C LYS A 68 -1.67 -1.88 6.29
N GLN A 69 -2.27 -3.05 6.47
CA GLN A 69 -2.50 -4.00 5.38
C GLN A 69 -3.49 -3.44 4.34
N GLU A 70 -4.56 -2.77 4.79
CA GLU A 70 -5.52 -2.08 3.92
C GLU A 70 -4.86 -0.96 3.12
N GLN A 71 -4.01 -0.14 3.76
CA GLN A 71 -3.23 0.90 3.09
C GLN A 71 -2.31 0.30 2.01
N GLN A 72 -1.54 -0.73 2.34
CA GLN A 72 -0.68 -1.42 1.37
C GLN A 72 -1.47 -2.03 0.21
N GLN A 73 -2.68 -2.55 0.48
CA GLN A 73 -3.55 -3.07 -0.56
C GLN A 73 -4.11 -1.96 -1.44
N ALA A 74 -4.48 -0.81 -0.88
CA ALA A 74 -4.91 0.36 -1.62
C ALA A 74 -3.78 0.92 -2.52
N GLU A 75 -2.56 0.99 -2.00
CA GLU A 75 -1.37 1.39 -2.78
C GLU A 75 -1.09 0.43 -3.93
N ARG A 76 -1.13 -0.89 -3.70
CA ARG A 76 -0.98 -1.90 -4.76
C ARG A 76 -2.08 -1.78 -5.82
N ASN A 77 -3.33 -1.60 -5.40
CA ASN A 77 -4.45 -1.41 -6.32
C ASN A 77 -4.30 -0.13 -7.15
N PHE A 78 -3.80 0.96 -6.54
CA PHE A 78 -3.52 2.20 -7.25
C PHE A 78 -2.39 2.03 -8.27
N MET A 79 -1.30 1.36 -7.89
CA MET A 79 -0.19 1.04 -8.80
C MET A 79 -0.63 0.15 -9.96
N PHE A 80 -1.47 -0.87 -9.70
CA PHE A 80 -2.03 -1.71 -10.75
C PHE A 80 -2.85 -0.89 -11.75
N LYS A 81 -3.73 -0.01 -11.28
CA LYS A 81 -4.52 0.89 -12.13
C LYS A 81 -3.65 1.85 -12.95
N LEU A 82 -2.54 2.33 -12.39
CA LEU A 82 -1.61 3.19 -13.12
C LEU A 82 -0.90 2.41 -14.24
N LEU A 83 -0.48 1.17 -13.96
CA LEU A 83 0.20 0.31 -14.93
C LEU A 83 -0.74 -0.13 -16.06
N GLU A 84 -1.99 -0.47 -15.75
CA GLU A 84 -3.04 -0.76 -16.73
C GLU A 84 -3.19 0.39 -17.73
N ASN A 85 -3.14 1.65 -17.26
CA ASN A 85 -3.28 2.84 -18.11
C ASN A 85 -2.03 3.15 -18.97
N ILE A 86 -0.85 2.64 -18.62
CA ILE A 86 0.39 2.81 -19.40
C ILE A 86 0.49 1.76 -20.52
N THR A 87 -0.15 0.60 -20.33
CA THR A 87 -0.08 -0.53 -21.27
C THR A 87 -0.83 -0.27 -22.59
N ASP A 88 -1.68 0.75 -22.64
CA ASP A 88 -2.41 1.18 -23.84
C ASP A 88 -1.59 2.11 -24.77
N CYS A 89 -0.36 2.47 -24.39
CA CYS A 89 0.47 3.42 -25.15
C CYS A 89 1.48 2.73 -26.11
N GLN A 90 1.58 1.39 -26.10
CA GLN A 90 2.62 0.66 -26.85
C GLN A 90 2.13 0.04 -28.16
N THR A 91 1.55 0.84 -29.06
CA THR A 91 1.34 0.43 -30.47
C THR A 91 1.71 1.47 -31.52
N PHE A 92 2.52 2.50 -31.20
CA PHE A 92 2.79 3.58 -32.16
C PHE A 92 4.26 3.80 -32.61
N PHE A 93 5.23 2.96 -32.24
CA PHE A 93 6.59 3.13 -32.77
C PHE A 93 7.27 1.81 -33.13
N ALA A 94 7.03 1.34 -34.36
CA ALA A 94 7.90 0.34 -34.98
C ALA A 94 7.93 0.50 -36.50
N SER A 95 8.40 1.67 -36.98
CA SER A 95 9.04 1.76 -38.30
C SER A 95 9.82 3.07 -38.40
N PHE A 96 10.91 3.21 -37.64
CA PHE A 96 11.95 4.18 -37.99
C PHE A 96 13.04 3.43 -38.76
N SER A 97 13.00 3.59 -40.08
CA SER A 97 14.09 3.18 -40.98
C SER A 97 15.25 4.15 -40.76
N ALA A 98 16.31 3.68 -40.10
CA ALA A 98 17.55 4.44 -40.00
C ALA A 98 18.21 4.47 -41.40
N PRO A 99 18.63 5.64 -41.91
CA PRO A 99 19.36 5.70 -43.16
C PRO A 99 20.74 5.06 -42.97
N ASP A 100 21.07 4.19 -43.91
CA ASP A 100 22.33 3.46 -44.01
C ASP A 100 23.47 4.46 -44.26
N TYR A 101 24.36 4.67 -43.28
CA TYR A 101 25.63 5.34 -43.51
C TYR A 101 26.77 4.50 -42.95
N ALA A 102 27.68 4.12 -43.84
CA ALA A 102 28.92 3.41 -43.55
C ALA A 102 30.10 4.39 -43.37
N PHE A 103 31.16 3.90 -42.70
CA PHE A 103 32.47 4.50 -42.34
C PHE A 103 32.51 5.29 -41.00
N ASP A 104 33.49 5.14 -40.11
CA ASP A 104 34.78 4.42 -40.10
C ASP A 104 35.20 4.12 -38.63
N GLU A 105 36.16 3.21 -38.46
CA GLU A 105 36.66 2.61 -37.21
C GLU A 105 37.48 3.60 -36.31
N GLN A 106 37.55 3.30 -34.99
CA GLN A 106 38.47 3.82 -33.93
C GLN A 106 38.02 4.90 -32.90
N VAL A 107 37.24 4.44 -31.90
CA VAL A 107 37.41 4.46 -30.40
C VAL A 107 38.39 5.53 -29.79
N PRO A 108 38.01 6.36 -28.77
CA PRO A 108 37.79 5.86 -27.40
C PRO A 108 36.68 6.50 -26.55
N SER A 109 36.29 5.71 -25.55
CA SER A 109 35.30 5.95 -24.50
C SER A 109 35.43 7.30 -23.78
N SER A 110 34.40 8.14 -23.90
CA SER A 110 34.03 9.07 -22.84
C SER A 110 32.51 9.31 -22.89
N PHE A 111 31.78 8.69 -21.96
CA PHE A 111 30.39 9.05 -21.70
C PHE A 111 30.40 10.37 -20.93
N TYR A 112 30.16 11.49 -21.62
CA TYR A 112 29.84 12.75 -20.96
C TYR A 112 28.33 12.80 -20.71
N TYR A 113 27.94 12.76 -19.43
CA TYR A 113 26.59 13.08 -19.01
C TYR A 113 26.40 14.60 -19.14
N VAL A 114 25.76 15.03 -20.22
CA VAL A 114 25.35 16.43 -20.40
C VAL A 114 23.97 16.60 -19.76
N SER A 115 23.94 17.00 -18.49
CA SER A 115 22.72 17.50 -17.86
C SER A 115 22.32 18.82 -18.50
N SER A 116 21.12 18.89 -19.08
CA SER A 116 20.60 20.10 -19.73
C SER A 116 20.15 21.20 -18.75
N PHE A 117 20.56 21.16 -17.47
CA PHE A 117 20.03 22.06 -16.44
C PHE A 117 21.01 22.98 -15.71
N PHE A 118 22.33 22.96 -15.98
CA PHE A 118 23.24 23.96 -15.42
C PHE A 118 24.45 24.23 -16.34
N PRO A 119 24.66 25.46 -16.85
CA PRO A 119 25.90 25.82 -17.52
C PRO A 119 26.99 26.10 -16.47
N ASN A 120 28.03 25.26 -16.48
CA ASN A 120 29.40 25.53 -16.01
C ASN A 120 29.54 26.35 -14.71
N ALA A 121 29.40 25.69 -13.56
CA ALA A 121 29.98 26.18 -12.31
C ALA A 121 30.97 25.14 -11.77
N SER A 122 32.26 25.42 -11.98
CA SER A 122 33.34 24.72 -11.30
C SER A 122 33.21 24.92 -9.79
N LEU A 123 32.65 23.94 -9.08
CA LEU A 123 32.63 23.87 -7.62
C LEU A 123 33.49 22.70 -7.14
N SER A 124 34.78 22.74 -7.48
CA SER A 124 35.78 22.07 -6.65
C SER A 124 36.02 22.95 -5.43
N GLY A 125 35.20 22.76 -4.39
CA GLY A 125 35.26 23.62 -3.22
C GLY A 125 34.37 23.16 -2.07
N VAL A 126 34.94 22.29 -1.23
CA VAL A 126 34.73 22.21 0.23
C VAL A 126 33.30 21.91 0.70
N PHE A 127 32.99 20.62 0.84
CA PHE A 127 32.02 20.17 1.84
C PHE A 127 32.73 19.25 2.83
N HIS A 128 32.96 19.74 4.05
CA HIS A 128 33.36 18.91 5.18
C HIS A 128 32.49 19.28 6.39
N PRO A 129 32.06 18.30 7.20
CA PRO A 129 31.24 18.54 8.38
C PRO A 129 32.03 19.25 9.49
N PRO A 130 31.38 20.04 10.35
CA PRO A 130 32.04 20.71 11.47
C PRO A 130 32.54 19.68 12.50
N GLN A 131 33.78 19.87 12.97
CA GLN A 131 34.32 19.07 14.07
C GLN A 131 34.00 19.76 15.40
N LEU A 132 33.34 19.02 16.29
CA LEU A 132 33.00 19.46 17.65
C LEU A 132 34.28 19.54 18.49
N GLY A 133 34.48 20.70 19.13
CA GLY A 133 35.51 20.90 20.16
C GLY A 133 35.06 20.44 21.53
#